data_AF-A0A2S5P8Z2-F1
#
_entry.id   AF-A0A2S5P8Z2-F1
#
_cell.length_a   1.000
_cell.length_b   1.000
_cell.length_c   1.000
_cell.angle_alpha   90.00
_cell.angle_beta   90.00
_cell.angle_gamma   90.00
#
_symmetry.space_group_name_H-M   'P 1'
#
loop_
_entity.id
_entity.type
_entity.pdbx_description
1 polymer ?
#
loop_
_entity_poly.entity_id
_entity_poly.type
_entity_poly.pdbx_seq_one_letter_code
_entity_poly.pdbx_strand_id
1 'polypeptide(L)'
;MSAQKPTVGQAIDQIATALAGFEGHEQTTILTTVCSLLKIAWPTSGPHNRSQEAPVVSHASAPTASSSYPAGMDIKSLKIAKEPSSAREMACLVAYYLSDLAPPDERKQTISKADIEKYFKQAGYPLPTAMEQVLPDSKKSGYFDSSTRGEYKLTRVGHNQVVHNMGKKDKA
;
A
#
# COMPACT_ATOMS: atom_id res chain seq x y z
N MET A 1 45.74 -12.71 -22.39
CA MET A 1 44.73 -11.67 -22.68
C MET A 1 44.25 -11.13 -21.35
N SER A 2 44.35 -9.82 -21.11
CA SER A 2 43.98 -9.23 -19.83
C SER A 2 42.49 -8.90 -19.82
N ALA A 3 41.72 -9.55 -18.94
CA ALA A 3 40.32 -9.20 -18.73
C ALA A 3 40.22 -7.83 -18.05
N GLN A 4 39.95 -6.79 -18.82
CA GLN A 4 39.77 -5.44 -18.29
C GLN A 4 38.49 -5.42 -17.45
N LYS A 5 38.60 -4.95 -16.18
CA LYS A 5 37.44 -4.85 -15.29
C LYS A 5 36.40 -3.92 -15.94
N PRO A 6 35.12 -4.29 -15.99
CA PRO A 6 34.08 -3.40 -16.52
C PRO A 6 34.04 -2.11 -15.71
N THR A 7 33.79 -0.99 -16.39
CA THR A 7 33.59 0.29 -15.70
C THR A 7 32.31 0.25 -14.88
N VAL A 8 32.22 1.08 -13.84
CA VAL A 8 31.05 1.10 -12.94
C VAL A 8 29.73 1.28 -13.71
N GLY A 9 29.73 2.13 -14.74
CA GLY A 9 28.57 2.29 -15.63
C GLY A 9 28.20 1.02 -16.41
N GLN A 10 29.17 0.28 -16.96
CA GLN A 10 28.91 -1.00 -17.64
C GLN A 10 28.40 -2.08 -16.70
N ALA A 11 28.88 -2.11 -15.45
CA ALA A 11 28.38 -3.04 -14.44
C ALA A 11 26.91 -2.73 -14.05
N ILE A 12 26.57 -1.45 -13.90
CA ILE A 12 25.19 -1.01 -13.63
C ILE A 12 24.28 -1.35 -14.82
N ASP A 13 24.71 -1.06 -16.05
CA ASP A 13 23.95 -1.32 -17.28
C ASP A 13 23.67 -2.81 -17.50
N GLN A 14 24.65 -3.68 -17.25
CA GLN A 14 24.46 -5.13 -17.31
C GLN A 14 23.49 -5.63 -16.23
N ILE A 15 23.56 -5.11 -15.00
CA ILE A 15 22.64 -5.48 -13.92
C ILE A 15 21.21 -4.98 -14.23
N ALA A 16 21.06 -3.76 -14.72
CA ALA A 16 19.77 -3.20 -15.13
C ALA A 16 19.15 -4.02 -16.28
N THR A 17 19.94 -4.34 -17.31
CA THR A 17 19.51 -5.18 -18.45
C THR A 17 19.11 -6.59 -17.99
N ALA A 18 19.86 -7.20 -17.08
CA ALA A 18 19.54 -8.51 -16.53
C ALA A 18 18.26 -8.51 -15.67
N LEU A 19 17.97 -7.40 -14.97
CA LEU A 19 16.78 -7.26 -14.12
C LEU A 19 15.52 -6.80 -14.90
N ALA A 20 15.68 -6.22 -16.08
CA ALA A 20 14.58 -5.65 -16.88
C ALA A 20 13.50 -6.66 -17.31
N GLY A 21 13.82 -7.97 -17.31
CA GLY A 21 12.88 -9.05 -17.62
C GLY A 21 12.07 -9.61 -16.43
N PHE A 22 12.29 -9.09 -15.22
CA PHE A 22 11.67 -9.57 -13.97
C PHE A 22 10.73 -8.51 -13.37
N GLU A 23 9.66 -8.92 -12.68
CA GLU A 23 8.77 -7.98 -11.99
C GLU A 23 9.41 -7.42 -10.71
N GLY A 24 8.98 -6.24 -10.25
CA GLY A 24 9.67 -5.48 -9.18
C GLY A 24 9.87 -6.24 -7.85
N HIS A 25 9.00 -7.20 -7.52
CA HIS A 25 9.19 -8.08 -6.36
C HIS A 25 10.29 -9.12 -6.57
N GLU A 26 10.38 -9.69 -7.77
CA GLU A 26 11.47 -10.60 -8.16
C GLU A 26 12.80 -9.86 -8.21
N GLN A 27 12.84 -8.67 -8.84
CA GLN A 27 14.02 -7.81 -8.87
C GLN A 27 14.57 -7.54 -7.46
N THR A 28 13.68 -7.19 -6.52
CA THR A 28 14.05 -6.95 -5.11
C THR A 28 14.58 -8.22 -4.43
N THR A 29 13.98 -9.38 -4.74
CA THR A 29 14.39 -10.68 -4.18
C THR A 29 15.77 -11.12 -4.71
N ILE A 30 16.01 -10.96 -6.02
CA ILE A 30 17.28 -11.22 -6.68
C ILE A 30 18.36 -10.31 -6.09
N LEU A 31 18.11 -9.00 -6.02
CA LEU A 31 19.09 -8.03 -5.53
C LEU A 31 19.46 -8.26 -4.06
N THR A 32 18.48 -8.55 -3.21
CA THR A 32 18.70 -8.94 -1.79
C THR A 32 19.56 -10.21 -1.69
N THR A 33 19.29 -11.22 -2.52
CA THR A 33 20.06 -12.47 -2.55
C THR A 33 21.49 -12.25 -3.03
N VAL A 34 21.69 -11.42 -4.06
CA VAL A 34 23.01 -11.04 -4.58
C VAL A 34 23.82 -10.28 -3.54
N CYS A 35 23.24 -9.30 -2.84
CA CYS A 35 23.94 -8.56 -1.78
C CYS A 35 24.31 -9.47 -0.59
N SER A 36 23.43 -10.39 -0.21
CA SER A 36 23.71 -11.41 0.82
C SER A 36 24.90 -12.31 0.41
N LEU A 37 24.90 -12.82 -0.82
CA LEU A 37 25.98 -13.65 -1.36
C LEU A 37 27.32 -12.91 -1.47
N LEU A 38 27.29 -11.63 -1.85
CA LEU A 38 28.46 -10.75 -1.90
C LEU A 38 28.91 -10.24 -0.52
N LYS A 39 28.17 -10.56 0.56
CA LYS A 39 28.37 -10.02 1.92
C LYS A 39 28.35 -8.49 2.00
N ILE A 40 27.67 -7.84 1.05
CA ILE A 40 27.49 -6.39 1.05
C ILE A 40 26.31 -6.09 1.97
N ALA A 41 26.52 -5.18 2.92
CA ALA A 41 25.46 -4.68 3.78
C ALA A 41 24.46 -3.86 2.95
N TRP A 42 23.45 -4.53 2.41
CA TRP A 42 22.25 -3.86 1.90
C TRP A 42 21.60 -3.09 3.06
N PRO A 43 21.16 -1.83 2.88
CA PRO A 43 20.44 -1.09 3.90
C PRO A 43 19.04 -1.70 4.10
N THR A 44 18.98 -2.75 4.93
CA THR A 44 17.71 -3.30 5.41
C THR A 44 17.14 -2.33 6.46
N SER A 45 16.02 -1.70 6.14
CA SER A 45 15.35 -0.76 7.05
C SER A 45 14.63 -1.52 8.17
N GLY A 46 15.38 -1.92 9.20
CA GLY A 46 14.93 -2.51 10.47
C GLY A 46 15.84 -2.03 11.61
N PRO A 47 15.36 -1.98 12.87
CA PRO A 47 14.80 -3.12 13.61
C PRO A 47 13.29 -2.95 13.90
N HIS A 48 12.46 -3.99 14.04
CA HIS A 48 12.51 -5.15 14.95
C HIS A 48 12.33 -4.79 16.45
N ASN A 49 11.18 -5.15 17.02
CA ASN A 49 11.02 -5.36 18.45
C ASN A 49 10.30 -6.69 18.68
N ARG A 50 10.98 -7.64 19.33
CA ARG A 50 10.44 -8.89 19.85
C ARG A 50 10.99 -9.07 21.28
N SER A 51 10.07 -9.12 22.25
CA SER A 51 10.30 -9.72 23.56
C SER A 51 8.99 -10.37 24.03
N GLN A 52 9.11 -11.55 24.64
CA GLN A 52 8.01 -12.39 25.14
C GLN A 52 7.85 -12.24 26.67
N GLU A 53 6.79 -12.71 27.33
CA GLU A 53 5.65 -13.50 26.83
C GLU A 53 4.32 -12.69 26.86
N ALA A 54 3.16 -12.99 27.47
CA ALA A 54 2.69 -13.98 28.46
C ALA A 54 1.47 -14.80 27.93
N PRO A 55 1.11 -15.95 28.52
CA PRO A 55 0.34 -16.96 27.80
C PRO A 55 -1.20 -16.86 27.91
N VAL A 56 -1.85 -17.61 27.02
CA VAL A 56 -3.30 -17.86 26.82
C VAL A 56 -4.12 -16.65 26.30
N VAL A 57 -5.09 -16.80 25.38
CA VAL A 57 -5.81 -18.00 24.90
C VAL A 57 -5.84 -18.02 23.35
N SER A 58 -5.79 -19.22 22.74
CA SER A 58 -6.03 -19.39 21.30
C SER A 58 -7.49 -19.11 20.91
N HIS A 59 -7.72 -18.32 19.85
CA HIS A 59 -8.53 -18.66 18.65
C HIS A 59 -8.84 -17.42 17.80
N ALA A 60 -8.19 -17.30 16.63
CA ALA A 60 -8.77 -16.81 15.35
C ALA A 60 -7.64 -16.39 14.39
N SER A 61 -7.17 -17.30 13.53
CA SER A 61 -6.22 -16.95 12.46
C SER A 61 -6.90 -16.12 11.38
N ALA A 62 -6.82 -14.79 11.50
CA ALA A 62 -7.07 -13.91 10.36
C ALA A 62 -5.84 -13.94 9.44
N PRO A 63 -5.99 -14.22 8.13
CA PRO A 63 -4.86 -14.14 7.21
C PRO A 63 -4.39 -12.68 7.11
N THR A 64 -3.19 -12.41 7.62
CA THR A 64 -2.46 -11.16 7.39
C THR A 64 -2.00 -11.14 5.95
N ALA A 65 -2.88 -10.67 5.06
CA ALA A 65 -2.53 -10.32 3.69
C ALA A 65 -1.66 -9.06 3.71
N SER A 66 -0.38 -9.22 4.07
CA SER A 66 0.64 -8.18 4.05
C SER A 66 0.90 -7.77 2.60
N SER A 67 0.08 -6.84 2.11
CA SER A 67 0.20 -6.29 0.77
C SER A 67 1.36 -5.30 0.77
N SER A 68 2.55 -5.82 0.44
CA SER A 68 3.83 -5.09 0.51
C SER A 68 3.96 -3.98 -0.54
N TYR A 69 3.12 -2.96 -0.42
CA TYR A 69 3.32 -1.68 -1.10
C TYR A 69 4.59 -1.01 -0.52
N PRO A 70 5.45 -0.41 -1.37
CA PRO A 70 6.62 0.31 -0.87
C PRO A 70 6.17 1.49 0.00
N ALA A 71 6.77 1.60 1.19
CA ALA A 71 6.50 2.70 2.10
C ALA A 71 6.81 4.04 1.41
N GLY A 72 5.81 4.90 1.29
CA GLY A 72 5.89 6.14 0.50
C GLY A 72 5.23 6.10 -0.89
N MET A 73 4.53 5.04 -1.28
CA MET A 73 3.69 5.06 -2.50
C MET A 73 2.59 6.14 -2.42
N ASP A 74 2.65 7.16 -3.27
CA ASP A 74 1.66 8.24 -3.32
C ASP A 74 0.21 7.75 -3.49
N ILE A 75 -0.73 8.49 -2.90
CA ILE A 75 -2.19 8.32 -3.11
C ILE A 75 -2.57 8.35 -4.61
N LYS A 76 -1.85 9.13 -5.44
CA LYS A 76 -2.06 9.22 -6.88
C LYS A 76 -1.63 7.95 -7.60
N SER A 77 -0.49 7.37 -7.20
CA SER A 77 0.03 6.10 -7.73
C SER A 77 -0.86 4.92 -7.30
N LEU A 78 -1.30 4.92 -6.03
CA LEU A 78 -2.25 3.94 -5.50
C LEU A 78 -3.60 3.99 -6.25
N LYS A 79 -4.12 5.20 -6.54
CA LYS A 79 -5.33 5.37 -7.38
C LYS A 79 -5.15 4.76 -8.77
N ILE A 80 -4.01 5.00 -9.43
CA ILE A 80 -3.72 4.45 -10.76
C ILE A 80 -3.62 2.92 -10.71
N ALA A 81 -2.97 2.36 -9.69
CA ALA A 81 -2.81 0.91 -9.53
C ALA A 81 -4.09 0.16 -9.09
N LYS A 82 -5.19 0.86 -8.79
CA LYS A 82 -6.44 0.30 -8.25
C LYS A 82 -7.72 0.73 -8.96
N GLU A 83 -7.66 1.76 -9.79
CA GLU A 83 -8.76 2.23 -10.65
C GLU A 83 -10.15 2.25 -9.97
N PRO A 84 -10.31 2.98 -8.84
CA PRO A 84 -11.54 2.98 -8.05
C PRO A 84 -12.73 3.53 -8.86
N SER A 85 -13.64 2.65 -9.25
CA SER A 85 -14.72 2.92 -10.20
C SER A 85 -15.89 3.73 -9.60
N SER A 86 -15.78 4.17 -8.35
CA SER A 86 -16.80 4.93 -7.63
C SER A 86 -16.21 5.69 -6.45
N ALA A 87 -16.83 6.82 -6.09
CA ALA A 87 -16.39 7.64 -4.96
C ALA A 87 -16.33 6.87 -3.62
N ARG A 88 -17.19 5.85 -3.44
CA ARG A 88 -17.15 4.95 -2.28
C ARG A 88 -15.89 4.08 -2.26
N GLU A 89 -15.47 3.56 -3.42
CA GLU A 89 -14.22 2.80 -3.58
C GLU A 89 -13.01 3.73 -3.38
N MET A 90 -13.03 4.94 -3.94
CA MET A 90 -11.98 5.95 -3.74
C MET A 90 -11.87 6.36 -2.26
N ALA A 91 -12.98 6.48 -1.52
CA ALA A 91 -12.96 6.72 -0.08
C ALA A 91 -12.28 5.57 0.70
N CYS A 92 -12.55 4.31 0.33
CA CYS A 92 -11.88 3.15 0.93
C CYS A 92 -10.36 3.19 0.66
N LEU A 93 -9.96 3.56 -0.57
CA LEU A 93 -8.56 3.69 -0.97
C LEU A 93 -7.84 4.80 -0.19
N VAL A 94 -8.49 5.96 0.03
CA VAL A 94 -7.98 7.04 0.90
C VAL A 94 -7.82 6.56 2.35
N ALA A 95 -8.79 5.81 2.88
CA ALA A 95 -8.72 5.28 4.23
C ALA A 95 -7.59 4.26 4.40
N TYR A 96 -7.42 3.36 3.43
CA TYR A 96 -6.34 2.38 3.42
C TYR A 96 -4.96 3.06 3.33
N TYR A 97 -4.82 4.06 2.44
CA TYR A 97 -3.63 4.89 2.36
C TYR A 97 -3.32 5.54 3.71
N LEU A 98 -4.30 6.18 4.35
CA LEU A 98 -4.13 6.85 5.64
C LEU A 98 -3.82 5.88 6.80
N SER A 99 -4.35 4.66 6.79
CA SER A 99 -4.04 3.68 7.84
C SER A 99 -2.67 3.02 7.67
N ASP A 100 -2.25 2.77 6.42
CA ASP A 100 -1.22 1.78 6.11
C ASP A 100 -0.01 2.35 5.34
N LEU A 101 -0.22 3.28 4.40
CA LEU A 101 0.82 3.71 3.43
C LEU A 101 1.30 5.16 3.58
N ALA A 102 0.52 6.01 4.25
CA ALA A 102 0.87 7.40 4.53
C ALA A 102 2.14 7.52 5.39
N PRO A 103 2.87 8.65 5.31
CA PRO A 103 3.98 8.95 6.23
C PRO A 103 3.47 9.02 7.69
N PRO A 104 4.31 8.77 8.70
CA PRO A 104 3.89 8.64 10.10
C PRO A 104 3.09 9.84 10.63
N ASP A 105 3.48 11.06 10.26
CA ASP A 105 2.80 12.32 10.63
C ASP A 105 1.38 12.45 10.04
N GLU A 106 1.07 11.75 8.94
CA GLU A 106 -0.25 11.76 8.30
C GLU A 106 -1.05 10.46 8.56
N ARG A 107 -0.50 9.47 9.24
CA ARG A 107 -1.18 8.18 9.49
C ARG A 107 -2.35 8.32 10.46
N LYS A 108 -3.53 7.87 10.03
CA LYS A 108 -4.80 7.98 10.78
C LYS A 108 -5.65 6.72 10.63
N GLN A 109 -6.17 6.21 11.74
CA GLN A 109 -7.12 5.07 11.74
C GLN A 109 -8.57 5.47 11.42
N THR A 110 -8.90 6.75 11.53
CA THR A 110 -10.20 7.34 11.19
C THR A 110 -10.04 8.39 10.10
N ILE A 111 -11.04 8.49 9.22
CA ILE A 111 -11.13 9.52 8.19
C ILE A 111 -12.40 10.35 8.35
N SER A 112 -12.30 11.62 7.99
CA SER A 112 -13.41 12.59 7.95
C SER A 112 -13.71 13.05 6.52
N LYS A 113 -14.76 13.86 6.37
CA LYS A 113 -15.06 14.58 5.10
C LYS A 113 -13.86 15.39 4.60
N ALA A 114 -13.12 16.05 5.50
CA ALA A 114 -11.98 16.90 5.16
C ALA A 114 -10.78 16.08 4.63
N ASP A 115 -10.54 14.90 5.22
CA ASP A 115 -9.50 13.97 4.74
C ASP A 115 -9.82 13.51 3.31
N ILE A 116 -11.07 13.07 3.06
CA ILE A 116 -11.52 12.70 1.71
C ILE A 116 -11.32 13.84 0.72
N GLU A 117 -11.75 15.05 1.05
CA GLU A 117 -11.67 16.18 0.12
C GLU A 117 -10.21 16.55 -0.20
N LYS A 118 -9.30 16.46 0.79
CA LYS A 118 -7.85 16.64 0.62
C LYS A 118 -7.27 15.57 -0.32
N TYR A 119 -7.47 14.29 -0.01
CA TYR A 119 -6.82 13.20 -0.75
C TYR A 119 -7.46 12.92 -2.12
N PHE A 120 -8.74 13.24 -2.34
CA PHE A 120 -9.34 13.21 -3.69
C PHE A 120 -8.66 14.23 -4.60
N LYS A 121 -8.41 15.45 -4.11
CA LYS A 121 -7.67 16.49 -4.84
C LYS A 121 -6.23 16.04 -5.12
N GLN A 122 -5.49 15.56 -4.11
CA GLN A 122 -4.10 15.08 -4.29
C GLN A 122 -3.98 13.90 -5.26
N ALA A 123 -4.95 12.99 -5.26
CA ALA A 123 -4.98 11.84 -6.19
C ALA A 123 -5.40 12.24 -7.62
N GLY A 124 -5.95 13.44 -7.83
CA GLY A 124 -6.63 13.81 -9.07
C GLY A 124 -7.82 12.88 -9.36
N TYR A 125 -8.73 12.75 -8.39
CA TYR A 125 -10.02 12.09 -8.56
C TYR A 125 -11.13 13.16 -8.60
N PRO A 126 -12.13 13.07 -9.50
CA PRO A 126 -13.20 14.07 -9.60
C PRO A 126 -14.00 14.15 -8.29
N LEU A 127 -14.20 15.37 -7.78
CA LEU A 127 -14.99 15.60 -6.57
C LEU A 127 -16.49 15.36 -6.85
N PRO A 128 -17.17 14.43 -6.16
CA PRO A 128 -18.60 14.21 -6.32
C PRO A 128 -19.43 15.41 -5.84
N THR A 129 -20.53 15.70 -6.54
CA THR A 129 -21.50 16.75 -6.16
C THR A 129 -22.02 16.61 -4.73
N ALA A 130 -22.13 15.37 -4.23
CA ALA A 130 -22.62 15.04 -2.90
C ALA A 130 -21.52 14.43 -2.01
N MET A 131 -20.37 15.10 -1.86
CA MET A 131 -19.26 14.66 -0.99
C MET A 131 -19.70 14.25 0.42
N GLU A 132 -20.72 14.91 0.98
CA GLU A 132 -21.24 14.64 2.32
C GLU A 132 -21.92 13.27 2.46
N GLN A 133 -22.43 12.70 1.36
CA GLN A 133 -23.07 11.39 1.34
C GLN A 133 -22.06 10.24 1.16
N VAL A 134 -20.84 10.51 0.66
CA VAL A 134 -19.87 9.45 0.33
C VAL A 134 -19.51 8.59 1.55
N LEU A 135 -19.30 9.19 2.72
CA LEU A 135 -19.00 8.45 3.96
C LEU A 135 -20.23 7.72 4.55
N PRO A 136 -21.39 8.38 4.76
CA PRO A 136 -22.63 7.70 5.15
C PRO A 136 -22.99 6.52 4.24
N ASP A 137 -22.85 6.67 2.93
CA ASP A 137 -23.14 5.60 1.97
C ASP A 137 -22.09 4.49 1.98
N SER A 138 -20.80 4.82 2.12
CA SER A 138 -19.76 3.78 2.22
C SER A 138 -19.88 2.99 3.53
N LYS A 139 -20.44 3.60 4.58
CA LYS A 139 -20.92 2.88 5.77
C LYS A 139 -22.13 1.98 5.49
N LYS A 140 -23.15 2.45 4.76
CA LYS A 140 -24.29 1.60 4.33
C LYS A 140 -23.83 0.40 3.50
N SER A 141 -22.77 0.56 2.69
CA SER A 141 -22.11 -0.52 1.94
C SER A 141 -21.16 -1.41 2.78
N GLY A 142 -21.09 -1.21 4.11
CA GLY A 142 -20.28 -2.03 5.02
C GLY A 142 -18.78 -1.78 4.98
N TYR A 143 -18.28 -0.86 4.14
CA TYR A 143 -16.85 -0.56 4.02
C TYR A 143 -16.29 0.25 5.19
N PHE A 144 -17.15 1.01 5.87
CA PHE A 144 -16.80 1.84 7.01
C PHE A 144 -17.72 1.57 8.20
N ASP A 145 -17.18 1.76 9.41
CA ASP A 145 -17.97 1.98 10.61
C ASP A 145 -17.71 3.38 11.18
N SER A 146 -18.59 3.89 12.05
CA SER A 146 -18.49 5.23 12.65
C SER A 146 -17.95 5.13 14.07
N SER A 147 -16.66 5.44 14.26
CA SER A 147 -16.05 5.53 15.58
C SER A 147 -16.57 6.74 16.37
N THR A 148 -16.79 7.87 15.67
CA THR A 148 -17.23 9.15 16.25
C THR A 148 -18.20 9.85 15.29
N ARG A 149 -18.92 10.88 15.76
CA ARG A 149 -19.77 11.72 14.91
C ARG A 149 -18.94 12.41 13.81
N GLY A 150 -19.02 11.92 12.58
CA GLY A 150 -18.31 12.46 11.42
C GLY A 150 -16.96 11.78 11.12
N GLU A 151 -16.52 10.85 11.96
CA GLU A 151 -15.33 10.03 11.77
C GLU A 151 -15.69 8.59 11.40
N TYR A 152 -14.96 8.05 10.44
CA TYR A 152 -15.22 6.72 9.88
C TYR A 152 -13.94 5.89 9.85
N LYS A 153 -13.99 4.69 10.41
CA LYS A 153 -12.89 3.70 10.40
C LYS A 153 -13.13 2.66 9.33
N LEU A 154 -12.09 2.31 8.59
CA LEU A 154 -12.14 1.27 7.55
C LEU A 154 -12.44 -0.10 8.18
N THR A 155 -13.44 -0.82 7.66
CA THR A 155 -13.77 -2.17 8.13
C THR A 155 -12.89 -3.21 7.44
N ARG A 156 -12.93 -4.46 7.93
CA ARG A 156 -12.34 -5.61 7.24
C ARG A 156 -12.90 -5.79 5.81
N VAL A 157 -14.15 -5.39 5.55
CA VAL A 157 -14.76 -5.44 4.21
C VAL A 157 -14.18 -4.37 3.30
N GLY A 158 -14.10 -3.11 3.78
CA GLY A 158 -13.48 -2.02 3.02
C GLY A 158 -11.99 -2.24 2.75
N HIS A 159 -11.26 -2.76 3.73
CA HIS A 159 -9.86 -3.16 3.59
C HIS A 159 -9.70 -4.28 2.55
N ASN A 160 -10.51 -5.35 2.64
CA ASN A 160 -10.47 -6.43 1.66
C ASN A 160 -10.84 -5.95 0.25
N GLN A 161 -11.77 -4.99 0.11
CA GLN A 161 -12.08 -4.38 -1.18
C GLN A 161 -10.84 -3.73 -1.79
N VAL A 162 -10.14 -2.85 -1.07
CA VAL A 162 -8.93 -2.17 -1.58
C VAL A 162 -7.82 -3.17 -1.92
N VAL A 163 -7.50 -4.10 -1.01
CA VAL A 163 -6.38 -5.02 -1.23
C VAL A 163 -6.66 -6.04 -2.33
N HIS A 164 -7.83 -6.69 -2.32
CA HIS A 164 -8.07 -7.90 -3.13
C HIS A 164 -8.96 -7.71 -4.36
N ASN A 165 -9.91 -6.77 -4.36
CA ASN A 165 -10.97 -6.67 -5.39
C ASN A 165 -10.85 -5.41 -6.28
N MET A 166 -10.38 -4.31 -5.70
CA MET A 166 -10.23 -3.03 -6.39
C MET A 166 -9.10 -3.14 -7.43
N GLY A 167 -9.38 -2.71 -8.66
CA GLY A 167 -8.56 -2.95 -9.86
C GLY A 167 -8.86 -4.24 -10.61
N LYS A 168 -9.59 -5.21 -10.03
CA LYS A 168 -9.90 -6.51 -10.67
C LYS A 168 -11.26 -6.58 -11.37
N LYS A 169 -11.75 -5.48 -11.93
CA LYS A 169 -12.95 -5.49 -12.79
C LYS A 169 -12.54 -5.83 -14.23
N ASP A 170 -11.92 -7.01 -14.40
CA ASP A 170 -11.65 -7.54 -15.72
C ASP A 170 -12.95 -8.10 -16.32
N LYS A 171 -13.35 -7.48 -17.42
CA LYS A 171 -14.10 -8.02 -18.57
C LYS A 171 -15.04 -9.21 -18.30
N ALA A 172 -16.31 -8.86 -18.09
CA ALA A 172 -17.43 -9.61 -18.64
C ALA A 172 -17.79 -9.07 -20.03
#